data_AF-S2KCE2-F1
#
_entry.id   AF-S2KCE2-F1
#
_cell.length_a   1.000
_cell.length_b   1.000
_cell.length_c   1.000
_cell.angle_alpha   90.00
_cell.angle_beta   90.00
_cell.angle_gamma   90.00
#
_symmetry.space_group_name_H-M   'P 1'
#
loop_
_entity.id
_entity.type
_entity.pdbx_description
1 polymer ?
#
loop_
_entity_poly.entity_id
_entity_poly.type
_entity_poly.pdbx_seq_one_letter_code
_entity_poly.pdbx_strand_id
1 'polypeptide(L)'
;MAPYEKRIRSPSTDEASQQQQPTSPSSPPQQGRSKAGRARKPAHELLSEDQKKANHIASEQKRRANIRIGFDQLVDMVPALDSCHRSEALILQKSVEYIKDLVEDKNNLRERVRELQTVLGEM
;
A
#
# COMPACT_ATOMS: atom_id res chain seq x y z
N MET A 1 12.73 -47.74 27.78
CA MET A 1 11.38 -48.21 28.16
C MET A 1 10.66 -47.04 28.82
N ALA A 2 9.60 -46.52 28.20
CA ALA A 2 8.87 -45.32 28.65
C ALA A 2 8.04 -45.59 29.92
N PRO A 3 7.52 -44.53 30.56
CA PRO A 3 6.07 -44.37 30.50
C PRO A 3 5.62 -42.95 30.13
N TYR A 4 4.57 -42.89 29.31
CA TYR A 4 3.89 -41.67 28.87
C TYR A 4 2.45 -41.78 29.37
N GLU A 5 2.02 -40.91 30.28
CA GLU A 5 0.62 -40.81 30.71
C GLU A 5 0.19 -39.34 30.81
N LYS A 6 -0.63 -38.91 29.85
CA LYS A 6 -2.04 -38.53 30.08
C LYS A 6 -2.64 -38.07 28.75
N ARG A 7 -3.46 -38.96 28.19
CA ARG A 7 -4.30 -38.71 27.02
C ARG A 7 -5.58 -38.00 27.49
N ILE A 8 -5.68 -36.70 27.28
CA ILE A 8 -6.95 -35.97 27.42
C ILE A 8 -7.74 -36.14 26.11
N ARG A 9 -8.97 -36.62 26.24
CA ARG A 9 -9.96 -36.86 25.20
C ARG A 9 -10.72 -35.57 24.90
N SER A 10 -11.00 -35.33 23.63
CA SER A 10 -11.75 -34.21 23.06
C SER A 10 -13.17 -34.05 23.62
N PRO A 11 -13.76 -32.85 23.47
CA PRO A 11 -15.14 -32.76 23.00
C PRO A 11 -15.23 -32.02 21.64
N SER A 12 -16.07 -32.59 20.79
CA SER A 12 -16.50 -32.05 19.50
C SER A 12 -17.61 -31.03 19.73
N THR A 13 -17.52 -29.87 19.11
CA THR A 13 -18.66 -28.99 18.83
C THR A 13 -18.47 -28.38 17.45
N ASP A 14 -19.36 -28.77 16.54
CA ASP A 14 -19.60 -28.13 15.26
C ASP A 14 -19.98 -26.67 15.46
N GLU A 15 -19.27 -25.74 14.81
CA GLU A 15 -19.89 -24.49 14.38
C GLU A 15 -19.29 -24.03 13.04
N ALA A 16 -20.15 -24.07 12.03
CA ALA A 16 -19.89 -23.57 10.70
C ALA A 16 -19.93 -22.04 10.71
N SER A 17 -18.81 -21.39 10.33
CA SER A 17 -18.78 -19.96 10.04
C SER A 17 -18.34 -19.71 8.60
N GLN A 18 -19.27 -19.14 7.86
CA GLN A 18 -19.22 -18.76 6.46
C GLN A 18 -18.24 -17.61 6.22
N GLN A 19 -17.37 -17.76 5.21
CA GLN A 19 -16.62 -16.66 4.62
C GLN A 19 -17.52 -15.87 3.68
N GLN A 20 -17.77 -14.60 3.99
CA GLN A 20 -18.41 -13.65 3.09
C GLN A 20 -17.36 -13.02 2.17
N GLN A 21 -17.48 -13.28 0.87
CA GLN A 21 -16.78 -12.57 -0.21
C GLN A 21 -17.61 -11.34 -0.64
N PRO A 22 -17.00 -10.23 -1.07
CA PRO A 22 -17.72 -9.12 -1.67
C PRO A 22 -18.20 -9.49 -3.09
N THR A 23 -19.51 -9.37 -3.32
CA THR A 23 -20.17 -9.64 -4.59
C THR A 23 -19.91 -8.51 -5.60
N SER A 24 -19.43 -8.87 -6.79
CA SER A 24 -19.39 -7.99 -7.96
C SER A 24 -20.76 -8.01 -8.67
N PRO A 25 -21.24 -6.91 -9.28
CA PRO A 25 -22.58 -6.86 -9.84
C PRO A 25 -22.65 -7.39 -11.29
N SER A 26 -23.63 -8.28 -11.49
CA SER A 26 -24.49 -8.45 -12.69
C SER A 26 -23.86 -8.69 -14.08
N SER A 27 -23.94 -9.94 -14.54
CA SER A 27 -23.96 -10.32 -15.96
C SER A 27 -25.36 -10.16 -16.57
N PRO A 28 -25.54 -9.75 -17.84
CA PRO A 28 -26.81 -9.88 -18.57
C PRO A 28 -26.89 -11.19 -19.40
N PRO A 29 -28.11 -11.69 -19.74
CA PRO A 29 -28.30 -12.98 -20.40
C PRO A 29 -28.43 -12.91 -21.94
N GLN A 30 -27.87 -13.96 -22.58
CA GLN A 30 -28.14 -14.62 -23.88
C GLN A 30 -28.81 -13.88 -25.07
N GLN A 31 -28.18 -13.97 -26.26
CA GLN A 31 -28.65 -14.71 -27.46
C GLN A 31 -27.98 -14.18 -28.76
N GLY A 32 -27.58 -15.09 -29.68
CA GLY A 32 -27.44 -14.75 -31.10
C GLY A 32 -26.26 -15.35 -31.89
N ARG A 33 -26.53 -16.48 -32.56
CA ARG A 33 -26.12 -16.90 -33.93
C ARG A 33 -24.65 -16.83 -34.39
N SER A 34 -24.20 -17.97 -34.90
CA SER A 34 -22.98 -18.19 -35.68
C SER A 34 -22.99 -17.51 -37.05
N LYS A 35 -21.84 -16.95 -37.48
CA LYS A 35 -21.16 -17.30 -38.75
C LYS A 35 -19.86 -16.50 -38.99
N ALA A 36 -18.86 -17.26 -39.44
CA ALA A 36 -17.83 -16.92 -40.43
C ALA A 36 -16.81 -15.80 -40.15
N GLY A 37 -15.54 -16.24 -40.07
CA GLY A 37 -14.47 -15.64 -40.87
C GLY A 37 -13.97 -14.27 -40.42
N ARG A 38 -13.21 -14.22 -39.32
CA ARG A 38 -12.22 -13.16 -39.14
C ARG A 38 -10.89 -13.80 -38.81
N ALA A 39 -9.92 -13.52 -39.68
CA ALA A 39 -8.54 -14.01 -39.62
C ALA A 39 -8.04 -14.06 -38.18
N ARG A 40 -7.67 -15.26 -37.73
CA ARG A 40 -6.97 -15.45 -36.47
C ARG A 40 -5.62 -14.76 -36.61
N LYS A 41 -5.55 -13.50 -36.17
CA LYS A 41 -4.28 -12.96 -35.66
C LYS A 41 -3.73 -14.04 -34.72
N PRO A 42 -2.46 -14.45 -34.83
CA PRO A 42 -1.91 -15.47 -33.94
C PRO A 42 -2.26 -15.04 -32.53
N ALA A 43 -2.93 -15.94 -31.80
CA ALA A 43 -3.29 -15.68 -30.41
C ALA A 43 -2.01 -15.18 -29.75
N HIS A 44 -1.97 -13.90 -29.41
CA HIS A 44 -0.91 -13.34 -28.58
C HIS A 44 -0.78 -14.32 -27.44
N GLU A 45 0.32 -15.07 -27.42
CA GLU A 45 0.49 -16.20 -26.52
C GLU A 45 0.10 -15.69 -25.13
N LEU A 46 -0.95 -16.27 -24.56
CA LEU A 46 -1.24 -16.07 -23.16
C LEU A 46 0.09 -16.40 -22.47
N LEU A 47 0.65 -15.43 -21.75
CA LEU A 47 1.88 -15.62 -20.98
C LEU A 47 1.76 -16.97 -20.27
N SER A 48 2.76 -17.84 -20.42
CA SER A 48 2.79 -19.12 -19.71
C SER A 48 2.56 -18.87 -18.22
N GLU A 49 1.98 -19.83 -17.50
CA GLU A 49 1.78 -19.70 -16.04
C GLU A 49 3.11 -19.38 -15.32
N ASP A 50 4.23 -19.94 -15.81
CA ASP A 50 5.57 -19.62 -15.32
C ASP A 50 5.97 -18.17 -15.62
N GLN A 51 5.61 -17.66 -16.80
CA GLN A 51 5.90 -16.29 -17.22
C GLN A 51 5.04 -15.28 -16.46
N LYS A 52 3.77 -15.59 -16.20
CA LYS A 52 2.90 -14.79 -15.33
C LYS A 52 3.45 -14.73 -13.91
N LYS A 53 3.89 -15.87 -13.36
CA LYS A 53 4.50 -15.94 -12.03
C LYS A 53 5.78 -15.13 -11.95
N ALA A 54 6.66 -15.25 -12.95
CA ALA A 54 7.89 -14.46 -13.02
C ALA A 54 7.60 -12.96 -13.12
N ASN A 55 6.66 -12.55 -13.97
CA ASN A 55 6.28 -11.14 -14.12
C ASN A 55 5.64 -10.57 -12.86
N HIS A 56 4.81 -11.35 -12.17
CA HIS A 56 4.22 -10.96 -10.89
C HIS A 56 5.30 -10.71 -9.83
N ILE A 57 6.27 -11.63 -9.69
CA ILE A 57 7.39 -11.47 -8.75
C ILE A 57 8.21 -10.22 -9.10
N ALA A 58 8.56 -10.03 -10.37
CA ALA A 58 9.33 -8.87 -10.81
C ALA A 58 8.59 -7.54 -10.58
N SER A 59 7.29 -7.51 -10.88
CA SER A 59 6.45 -6.32 -10.68
C SER A 59 6.33 -5.96 -9.20
N GLU A 60 6.16 -6.94 -8.32
CA GLU A 60 6.09 -6.71 -6.88
C GLU A 60 7.44 -6.31 -6.29
N GLN A 61 8.55 -6.89 -6.76
CA GLN A 61 9.90 -6.44 -6.37
C GLN A 61 10.14 -4.98 -6.75
N LYS A 62 9.79 -4.59 -7.98
CA LYS A 62 9.88 -3.19 -8.44
C LYS A 62 9.01 -2.28 -7.59
N ARG A 63 7.76 -2.68 -7.31
CA ARG A 63 6.86 -1.92 -6.43
C ARG A 63 7.46 -1.72 -5.04
N ARG A 64 8.00 -2.78 -4.42
CA ARG A 64 8.65 -2.71 -3.10
C ARG A 64 9.91 -1.84 -3.10
N ALA A 65 10.72 -1.91 -4.17
CA ALA A 65 11.90 -1.06 -4.31
C ALA A 65 11.51 0.42 -4.39
N ASN A 66 10.49 0.76 -5.17
CA ASN A 66 9.99 2.13 -5.26
C ASN A 66 9.47 2.66 -3.91
N ILE A 67 8.75 1.83 -3.15
CA ILE A 67 8.28 2.21 -1.81
C ILE A 67 9.48 2.50 -0.90
N ARG A 68 10.51 1.65 -0.92
CA ARG A 68 11.71 1.86 -0.11
C ARG A 68 12.42 3.16 -0.45
N ILE A 69 12.58 3.47 -1.74
CA ILE A 69 13.16 4.75 -2.19
C ILE A 69 12.37 5.94 -1.62
N GLY A 70 11.04 5.85 -1.59
CA GLY A 70 10.21 6.90 -0.98
C GLY A 70 10.46 7.07 0.53
N PHE A 71 10.68 5.96 1.26
CA PHE A 71 11.05 6.02 2.68
C PHE A 71 12.45 6.60 2.89
N ASP A 72 13.42 6.24 2.05
CA ASP A 72 14.77 6.79 2.12
C ASP A 72 14.74 8.32 1.91
N GLN A 73 13.94 8.81 0.96
CA GLN A 73 13.73 10.25 0.75
C GLN A 73 13.08 10.95 1.95
N LEU A 74 12.14 10.29 2.64
CA LEU A 74 11.54 10.85 3.86
C LEU A 74 12.57 10.97 4.98
N VAL A 75 13.45 9.99 5.14
CA VAL A 75 14.54 10.04 6.13
C VAL A 75 15.47 11.22 5.83
N ASP A 76 15.83 11.44 4.57
CA ASP A 76 16.72 12.54 4.19
C ASP A 76 16.10 13.93 4.40
N MET A 77 14.78 14.08 4.21
CA MET A 77 14.10 15.38 4.31
C MET A 77 13.69 15.78 5.73
N VAL A 78 13.47 14.81 6.63
CA VAL A 78 12.97 15.06 7.98
C VAL A 78 14.17 15.11 8.95
N PRO A 79 14.50 16.28 9.53
CA PRO A 79 15.71 16.43 10.37
C PRO A 79 15.73 15.53 11.62
N ALA A 80 14.56 15.10 12.09
CA ALA A 80 14.42 14.21 13.24
C ALA A 80 14.64 12.72 12.92
N LEU A 81 14.84 12.37 11.64
CA LEU A 81 15.05 11.00 11.18
C LEU A 81 16.52 10.79 10.79
N ASP A 82 17.35 10.42 11.76
CA ASP A 82 18.71 9.98 11.47
C ASP A 82 18.73 8.61 10.76
N SER A 83 19.86 8.26 10.12
CA SER A 83 20.11 6.97 9.44
C SER A 83 19.90 5.69 10.29
N CYS A 84 19.67 5.85 11.60
CA CYS A 84 19.35 4.78 12.55
C CYS A 84 17.86 4.38 12.52
N HIS A 85 16.97 5.26 12.08
CA HIS A 85 15.53 5.03 12.14
C HIS A 85 15.06 4.15 10.98
N ARG A 86 15.00 2.83 11.21
CA ARG A 86 14.57 1.84 10.20
C ARG A 86 13.08 1.48 10.25
N SER A 87 12.34 1.94 11.27
CA SER A 87 10.93 1.60 11.43
C SER A 87 10.05 2.46 10.52
N GLU A 88 9.35 1.83 9.58
CA GLU A 88 8.40 2.49 8.66
C GLU A 88 7.35 3.31 9.42
N ALA A 89 6.81 2.77 10.52
CA ALA A 89 5.81 3.46 11.33
C ALA A 89 6.35 4.74 11.97
N LEU A 90 7.60 4.70 12.46
CA LEU A 90 8.24 5.86 13.10
C LEU A 90 8.59 6.93 12.07
N ILE A 91 9.05 6.54 10.88
CA ILE A 91 9.31 7.45 9.77
C ILE A 91 8.04 8.23 9.41
N LEU A 92 6.91 7.53 9.23
CA LEU A 92 5.63 8.18 8.92
C LEU A 92 5.18 9.11 10.05
N GLN A 93 5.28 8.68 11.31
CA GLN A 93 4.89 9.50 12.45
C GLN A 93 5.71 10.80 12.51
N LYS A 94 7.04 10.70 12.43
CA LYS A 94 7.93 11.87 12.47
C LYS A 94 7.76 12.78 11.26
N SER A 95 7.45 12.22 10.10
CA SER A 95 7.12 13.00 8.91
C SER A 95 5.86 13.86 9.13
N VAL A 96 4.82 13.30 9.76
CA VAL A 96 3.58 14.04 10.07
C VAL A 96 3.83 15.13 11.12
N GLU A 97 4.61 14.85 12.15
CA GLU A 97 5.02 15.84 13.16
C GLU A 97 5.74 17.01 12.48
N TYR A 98 6.76 16.72 11.67
CA TYR A 98 7.53 17.75 10.98
C TYR A 98 6.70 18.61 10.01
N ILE A 99 5.71 18.02 9.30
CA ILE A 99 4.80 18.79 8.45
C ILE A 99 3.98 19.80 9.28
N LYS A 100 3.55 19.43 10.49
CA LYS A 100 2.80 20.34 11.37
C LYS A 100 3.67 21.51 11.81
N ASP A 101 4.91 21.22 12.22
CA ASP A 101 5.88 22.24 12.64
C ASP A 101 6.17 23.22 11.49
N LEU A 102 6.40 22.72 10.27
CA LEU A 102 6.61 23.56 9.09
C LEU A 102 5.40 24.46 8.77
N VAL A 103 4.17 23.97 8.99
CA VAL A 103 2.96 24.77 8.78
C VAL A 103 2.84 25.87 9.82
N GLU A 104 3.16 25.56 11.08
CA GLU A 104 3.20 26.53 12.18
C GLU A 104 4.26 27.60 11.92
N ASP A 105 5.50 27.21 11.62
CA ASP A 105 6.60 28.11 11.29
C ASP A 105 6.25 29.02 10.11
N LYS A 106 5.68 28.47 9.04
CA LYS A 106 5.23 29.25 7.88
C LYS A 106 4.19 30.29 8.30
N ASN A 107 3.24 29.96 9.18
CA ASN A 107 2.23 30.91 9.63
C ASN A 107 2.86 32.01 10.49
N ASN A 108 3.74 31.65 11.42
CA ASN A 108 4.47 32.58 12.27
C ASN A 108 5.33 33.55 11.45
N LEU A 109 6.05 33.05 10.43
CA LEU A 109 6.81 33.89 9.51
C LEU A 109 5.91 34.86 8.73
N ARG A 110 4.74 34.40 8.27
CA ARG A 110 3.79 35.26 7.56
C ARG A 110 3.21 36.35 8.45
N GLU A 111 2.92 36.04 9.70
CA GLU A 111 2.49 37.04 10.69
C GLU A 111 3.61 38.05 10.94
N ARG A 112 4.85 37.58 11.12
CA ARG A 112 5.99 38.46 11.32
C ARG A 112 6.24 39.39 10.14
N VAL A 113 6.10 38.89 8.91
CA VAL A 113 6.17 39.72 7.70
C VAL A 113 5.08 40.78 7.71
N ARG A 114 3.82 40.42 8.05
CA ARG A 114 2.72 41.38 8.13
C ARG A 114 2.98 42.47 9.17
N GLU A 115 3.43 42.09 10.36
CA GLU A 115 3.78 43.05 11.41
C GLU A 115 4.84 44.04 10.94
N LEU A 116 5.91 43.53 10.31
CA LEU A 116 6.98 44.38 9.79
C LEU A 116 6.49 45.31 8.68
N GLN A 117 5.62 44.83 7.78
CA GLN A 117 4.99 45.67 6.74
C GLN A 117 4.14 46.80 7.34
N THR A 118 3.37 46.51 8.40
CA THR A 118 2.62 47.54 9.13
C THR A 118 3.57 48.57 9.77
N VAL A 119 4.68 48.12 10.37
CA VAL A 119 5.67 49.02 10.99
C VAL A 119 6.40 49.89 9.97
N LEU A 120 6.68 49.34 8.78
CA LEU A 120 7.30 50.06 7.67
C LEU A 120 6.34 51.03 6.94
N GLY A 121 5.05 51.02 7.31
CA GLY A 121 4.03 51.88 6.69
C GLY A 121 3.72 51.52 5.23
N GLU A 122 4.02 50.30 4.81
CA GLU A 122 3.74 49.78 3.47
C GLU A 122 2.31 49.24 3.34
N MET A 123 1.54 49.22 4.44
CA MET A 123 0.10 48.95 4.50
C MET A 123 -0.66 50.01 5.28
#